data_AF-A0A4Q3HD57-F1
#
_entry.id   AF-A0A4Q3HD57-F1
#
_cell.length_a   1.000
_cell.length_b   1.000
_cell.length_c   1.000
_cell.angle_alpha   90.00
_cell.angle_beta   90.00
_cell.angle_gamma   90.00
#
_symmetry.space_group_name_H-M   'P 1'
#
loop_
_entity.id
_entity.type
_entity.pdbx_description
1 polymer ?
#
loop_
_entity_poly.entity_id
_entity_poly.type
_entity_poly.pdbx_seq_one_letter_code
_entity_poly.pdbx_strand_id
1 'polypeptide(L)'
;MNSKIAIIGSGPTGIYTLKGLIASSTPFDITIFESENEPGKGTPYHPDLNDRAMLSNIASVELPPITETLVDWLRRQSDEDLQRLGVERSLISDREFYPRVVLGEYLQAQFGRLVEAGRKNGHGVEVKAAHRVVDIELRREDIR
;
A
#
# COMPACT_ATOMS: atom_id res chain seq x y z
N MET A 1 -8.60 -9.27 -25.34
CA MET A 1 -7.55 -9.63 -24.35
C MET A 1 -7.19 -8.36 -23.62
N ASN A 2 -7.20 -8.37 -22.29
CA ASN A 2 -6.80 -7.22 -21.49
C ASN A 2 -5.28 -7.04 -21.59
N SER A 3 -4.80 -5.80 -21.45
CA SER A 3 -3.36 -5.56 -21.30
C SER A 3 -2.91 -6.10 -19.95
N LYS A 4 -1.79 -6.85 -19.96
CA LYS A 4 -1.18 -7.43 -18.76
C LYS A 4 -0.16 -6.46 -18.19
N ILE A 5 -0.25 -6.19 -16.90
CA ILE A 5 0.62 -5.25 -16.20
C ILE A 5 1.21 -5.93 -14.97
N ALA A 6 2.53 -5.93 -14.86
CA ALA A 6 3.22 -6.37 -13.65
C ALA A 6 3.64 -5.14 -12.82
N ILE A 7 3.33 -5.16 -11.53
CA ILE A 7 3.84 -4.19 -10.54
C ILE A 7 4.84 -4.94 -9.66
N ILE A 8 6.09 -4.48 -9.61
CA ILE A 8 7.13 -5.10 -8.78
C ILE A 8 7.31 -4.26 -7.52
N GLY A 9 6.93 -4.83 -6.38
CA GLY A 9 6.88 -4.18 -5.08
C GLY A 9 5.48 -3.63 -4.75
N SER A 10 5.05 -3.86 -3.51
CA SER A 10 3.75 -3.39 -3.01
C SER A 10 3.87 -2.26 -1.97
N GLY A 11 5.00 -1.54 -1.95
CA GLY A 11 5.18 -0.33 -1.16
C GLY A 11 4.40 0.89 -1.71
N PRO A 12 4.59 2.10 -1.15
CA PRO A 12 3.81 3.29 -1.50
C PRO A 12 3.69 3.54 -3.01
N THR A 13 4.80 3.50 -3.75
CA THR A 13 4.79 3.71 -5.20
C THR A 13 3.89 2.68 -5.91
N GLY A 14 4.02 1.39 -5.60
CA GLY A 14 3.19 0.34 -6.18
C GLY A 14 1.70 0.51 -5.84
N ILE A 15 1.40 0.98 -4.62
CA ILE A 15 0.03 1.28 -4.18
C ILE A 15 -0.58 2.42 -4.99
N TYR A 16 0.13 3.55 -5.16
CA TYR A 16 -0.37 4.67 -5.96
C TYR A 16 -0.44 4.32 -7.46
N THR A 17 0.48 3.50 -7.97
CA THR A 17 0.39 2.94 -9.34
C THR A 17 -0.87 2.11 -9.50
N LEU A 18 -1.16 1.19 -8.56
CA LEU A 18 -2.39 0.40 -8.58
C LEU A 18 -3.62 1.30 -8.56
N LYS A 19 -3.66 2.31 -7.67
CA LYS A 19 -4.75 3.29 -7.60
C LYS A 19 -5.02 3.97 -8.95
N GLY A 20 -3.97 4.39 -9.65
CA GLY A 20 -4.11 4.99 -10.98
C GLY A 20 -4.64 4.00 -12.02
N LEU A 21 -4.12 2.77 -12.03
CA LEU A 21 -4.53 1.74 -13.00
C LEU A 21 -6.00 1.33 -12.85
N ILE A 22 -6.47 1.14 -11.61
CA ILE A 22 -7.85 0.69 -11.33
C ILE A 22 -8.92 1.77 -11.52
N ALA A 23 -8.50 3.01 -11.76
CA ALA A 23 -9.38 4.11 -12.13
C ALA A 23 -9.68 4.14 -13.64
N SER A 24 -8.96 3.36 -14.44
CA SER A 24 -9.22 3.20 -15.87
C SER A 24 -10.57 2.54 -16.11
N SER A 25 -11.33 3.03 -17.11
CA SER A 25 -12.53 2.34 -17.60
C SER A 25 -12.21 1.09 -18.42
N THR A 26 -10.96 0.96 -18.90
CA THR A 26 -10.47 -0.24 -19.59
C THR A 26 -9.91 -1.24 -18.58
N PRO A 27 -10.44 -2.47 -18.54
CA PRO A 27 -9.92 -3.54 -17.68
C PRO A 27 -8.47 -3.92 -18.00
N PHE A 28 -7.71 -4.20 -16.95
CA PHE A 28 -6.33 -4.69 -17.01
C PHE A 28 -6.21 -5.99 -16.24
N ASP A 29 -5.26 -6.83 -16.65
CA ASP A 29 -4.82 -7.99 -15.87
C ASP A 29 -3.54 -7.61 -15.13
N ILE A 30 -3.68 -7.22 -13.86
CA ILE A 30 -2.62 -6.68 -13.01
C ILE A 30 -2.10 -7.79 -12.09
N THR A 31 -0.80 -8.03 -12.12
CA THR A 31 -0.11 -8.92 -11.17
C THR A 31 0.88 -8.12 -10.35
N ILE A 32 0.74 -8.18 -9.02
CA ILE A 32 1.57 -7.45 -8.07
C ILE A 32 2.49 -8.46 -7.39
N PHE A 33 3.80 -8.25 -7.49
CA PHE A 33 4.80 -9.09 -6.86
C PHE A 33 5.36 -8.39 -5.62
N GLU A 34 5.40 -9.09 -4.50
CA GLU A 34 6.00 -8.62 -3.26
C GLU A 34 7.01 -9.65 -2.77
N SER A 35 8.23 -9.23 -2.43
CA SER A 35 9.27 -10.14 -1.94
C SER A 35 9.01 -10.59 -0.51
N GLU A 36 8.31 -9.78 0.29
CA GLU A 36 7.93 -10.10 1.66
C GLU A 36 6.59 -10.85 1.75
N ASN A 37 6.32 -11.45 2.91
CA ASN A 37 5.07 -12.18 3.14
C ASN A 37 3.87 -11.25 3.43
N GLU A 38 4.11 -9.97 3.72
CA GLU A 38 3.09 -8.98 4.04
C GLU A 38 3.00 -7.87 2.97
N PRO A 39 2.21 -8.05 1.90
CA PRO A 39 1.99 -7.03 0.90
C PRO A 39 1.36 -5.76 1.46
N GLY A 40 1.69 -4.62 0.83
CA GLY A 40 1.06 -3.33 1.09
C GLY A 40 1.72 -2.50 2.19
N LYS A 41 2.67 -3.03 2.98
CA LYS A 41 3.35 -2.27 4.03
C LYS A 41 4.48 -1.40 3.47
N GLY A 42 5.29 -1.98 2.58
CA GLY A 42 6.58 -1.41 2.16
C GLY A 42 7.68 -1.65 3.20
N THR A 43 8.87 -2.08 2.73
CA THR A 43 10.02 -2.46 3.58
C THR A 43 10.37 -1.43 4.66
N PRO A 44 10.41 -0.11 4.39
CA PRO A 44 10.79 0.88 5.40
C PRO A 44 9.82 1.03 6.58
N TYR A 45 8.63 0.44 6.50
CA TYR A 45 7.56 0.57 7.50
C TYR A 45 7.27 -0.75 8.23
N HIS A 46 8.04 -1.80 7.91
CA HIS A 46 7.88 -3.10 8.55
C HIS A 46 8.30 -3.03 10.03
N PRO A 47 7.56 -3.66 10.96
CA PRO A 47 7.92 -3.67 12.39
C PRO A 47 9.29 -4.31 12.65
N ASP A 48 9.72 -5.28 11.84
CA ASP A 48 11.03 -5.92 11.99
C ASP A 48 12.22 -4.96 11.77
N LEU A 49 11.98 -3.83 11.10
CA LEU A 49 13.00 -2.83 10.76
C LEU A 49 12.81 -1.52 11.54
N ASN A 50 11.75 -1.38 12.33
CA ASN A 50 11.42 -0.13 13.00
C ASN A 50 10.97 -0.35 14.44
N ASP A 51 11.58 0.38 15.36
CA ASP A 51 11.07 0.52 16.72
C ASP A 51 9.78 1.39 16.71
N ARG A 52 8.88 1.16 17.67
CA ARG A 52 7.64 1.95 17.82
C ARG A 52 7.92 3.43 18.10
N ALA A 53 9.10 3.78 18.61
CA ALA A 53 9.53 5.16 18.81
C ALA A 53 10.07 5.83 17.53
N MET A 54 10.31 5.07 16.45
CA MET A 54 10.83 5.64 15.21
C MET A 54 9.71 6.34 14.43
N LEU A 55 9.70 7.66 14.53
CA LEU A 55 8.77 8.51 13.81
C LEU A 55 9.03 8.48 12.29
N SER A 56 7.94 8.61 11.55
CA SER A 56 8.01 8.93 10.13
C SER A 56 8.41 10.41 9.96
N ASN A 57 8.96 10.73 8.80
CA ASN A 57 9.34 12.08 8.42
C ASN A 57 8.29 12.75 7.52
N ILE A 58 7.06 12.24 7.51
CA ILE A 58 5.95 12.73 6.70
C ILE A 58 4.70 12.78 7.56
N ALA A 59 4.08 13.95 7.67
CA ALA A 59 2.81 14.10 8.36
C ALA A 59 1.64 13.67 7.46
N SER A 60 0.46 13.41 8.05
CA SER A 60 -0.71 13.00 7.26
C SER A 60 -1.12 14.03 6.20
N VAL A 61 -0.92 15.33 6.44
CA VAL A 61 -1.26 16.40 5.50
C VAL A 61 -0.41 16.37 4.23
N GLU A 62 0.79 15.79 4.31
CA GLU A 62 1.73 15.65 3.19
C GLU A 62 1.48 14.38 2.37
N LEU A 63 0.73 13.41 2.93
CA LEU A 63 0.44 12.14 2.29
C LEU A 63 -0.87 12.22 1.49
N PRO A 64 -0.85 12.07 0.15
CA PRO A 64 -2.08 12.07 -0.64
C PRO A 64 -3.01 10.94 -0.20
N PRO A 65 -4.34 11.18 -0.07
CA PRO A 65 -5.27 10.12 0.30
C PRO A 65 -5.19 8.94 -0.66
N ILE A 66 -5.24 7.71 -0.16
CA ILE A 66 -5.28 6.52 -1.01
C ILE A 66 -6.74 6.16 -1.28
N THR A 67 -7.44 5.58 -0.30
CA THR A 67 -8.91 5.48 -0.30
C THR A 67 -9.56 6.39 0.75
N GLU A 68 -8.79 6.77 1.76
CA GLU A 68 -9.12 7.73 2.83
C GLU A 68 -7.80 8.45 3.24
N THR A 69 -7.86 9.41 4.17
CA THR A 69 -6.64 10.00 4.77
C THR A 69 -6.09 9.10 5.88
N LEU A 70 -4.81 9.28 6.27
CA LEU A 70 -4.25 8.57 7.43
C LEU A 70 -5.00 8.93 8.73
N VAL A 71 -5.36 10.19 8.92
CA VAL A 71 -6.11 10.63 10.11
C VAL A 71 -7.50 10.01 10.16
N ASP A 72 -8.23 9.97 9.04
CA ASP A 72 -9.55 9.34 9.01
C ASP A 72 -9.45 7.85 9.31
N TRP A 73 -8.42 7.19 8.77
CA TRP A 73 -8.12 5.79 9.08
C TRP A 73 -7.80 5.60 10.57
N LEU A 74 -6.97 6.45 11.19
CA LEU A 74 -6.65 6.37 12.61
C LEU A 74 -7.89 6.57 13.49
N ARG A 75 -8.74 7.55 13.17
CA ARG A 75 -9.94 7.87 13.96
C ARG A 75 -10.96 6.74 14.00
N ARG A 76 -11.02 5.88 12.98
CA ARG A 76 -11.93 4.71 12.97
C ARG A 76 -11.36 3.46 13.63
N GLN A 77 -10.08 3.43 14.01
CA GLN A 77 -9.51 2.28 14.72
C GLN A 77 -10.09 2.19 16.14
N SER A 78 -10.04 0.98 16.73
CA SER A 78 -10.41 0.80 18.14
C SER A 78 -9.36 1.44 19.07
N ASP A 79 -9.72 1.70 20.33
CA ASP A 79 -8.74 2.19 21.32
C ASP A 79 -7.63 1.17 21.57
N GLU A 80 -7.93 -0.12 21.50
CA GLU A 80 -6.95 -1.21 21.61
C GLU A 80 -5.93 -1.19 20.45
N ASP A 81 -6.41 -1.02 19.21
CA ASP A 81 -5.55 -0.89 18.04
C ASP A 81 -4.67 0.36 18.12
N LEU A 82 -5.24 1.50 18.51
CA LEU A 82 -4.48 2.74 18.69
C LEU A 82 -3.41 2.57 19.78
N GLN A 83 -3.73 1.89 20.88
CA GLN A 83 -2.77 1.59 21.94
C GLN A 83 -1.64 0.67 21.42
N ARG A 84 -1.95 -0.35 20.63
CA ARG A 84 -0.95 -1.23 19.98
C ARG A 84 0.00 -0.42 19.08
N LEU A 85 -0.53 0.60 18.41
CA LEU A 85 0.19 1.50 17.52
C LEU A 85 0.93 2.64 18.24
N GLY A 86 0.74 2.81 19.55
CA GLY A 86 1.33 3.92 20.31
C GLY A 86 0.73 5.28 19.96
N VAL A 87 -0.54 5.32 19.54
CA VAL A 87 -1.26 6.53 19.14
C VAL A 87 -2.30 6.88 20.21
N GLU A 88 -2.29 8.12 20.70
CA GLU A 88 -3.33 8.64 21.57
C GLU A 88 -4.44 9.29 20.74
N ARG A 89 -5.69 8.85 20.91
CA ARG A 89 -6.82 9.34 20.10
C ARG A 89 -7.01 10.85 20.16
N SER A 90 -6.80 11.44 21.34
CA SER A 90 -6.94 12.89 21.57
C SER A 90 -5.92 13.72 20.79
N LEU A 91 -4.77 13.13 20.44
CA LEU A 91 -3.64 13.77 19.77
C LEU A 91 -3.65 13.56 18.24
N ILE A 92 -4.63 12.81 17.70
CA ILE A 92 -4.71 12.56 16.26
C ILE A 92 -4.97 13.86 15.50
N SER A 93 -3.96 14.28 14.74
CA SER A 93 -3.93 15.50 13.95
C SER A 93 -3.30 15.25 12.57
N ASP A 94 -3.63 16.09 11.59
CA ASP A 94 -3.08 16.00 10.23
C ASP A 94 -1.61 16.43 10.13
N ARG A 95 -1.15 17.21 11.11
CA ARG A 95 0.23 17.72 11.24
C ARG A 95 1.13 16.88 12.14
N GLU A 96 0.59 15.84 12.76
CA GLU A 96 1.35 14.97 13.67
C GLU A 96 2.25 14.00 12.89
N PHE A 97 3.42 13.70 13.45
CA PHE A 97 4.34 12.69 12.92
C PHE A 97 4.10 11.37 13.62
N TYR A 98 3.51 10.41 12.90
CA TYR A 98 3.22 9.10 13.46
C TYR A 98 4.42 8.15 13.35
N PRO A 99 4.52 7.12 14.22
CA PRO A 99 5.50 6.05 14.07
C PRO A 99 5.46 5.41 12.68
N ARG A 100 6.61 5.00 12.16
CA ARG A 100 6.71 4.36 10.84
C ARG A 100 5.83 3.12 10.70
N VAL A 101 5.69 2.36 11.78
CA VAL A 101 4.80 1.19 11.83
C VAL A 101 3.33 1.56 11.61
N VAL A 102 2.89 2.75 12.02
CA VAL A 102 1.54 3.26 11.75
C VAL A 102 1.33 3.45 10.25
N LEU A 103 2.32 4.00 9.55
CA LEU A 103 2.25 4.13 8.09
C LEU A 103 2.18 2.76 7.42
N GLY A 104 2.94 1.77 7.89
CA GLY A 104 2.89 0.41 7.35
C GLY A 104 1.49 -0.21 7.44
N GLU A 105 0.87 -0.12 8.62
CA GLU A 105 -0.47 -0.67 8.87
C GLU A 105 -1.55 0.08 8.08
N TYR A 106 -1.44 1.42 7.98
CA TYR A 106 -2.29 2.22 7.11
C TYR A 106 -2.14 1.81 5.65
N LEU A 107 -0.92 1.78 5.11
CA LEU A 107 -0.65 1.43 3.71
C LEU A 107 -1.16 0.03 3.36
N GLN A 108 -0.97 -0.95 4.24
CA GLN A 108 -1.48 -2.32 4.04
C GLN A 108 -3.01 -2.33 3.99
N ALA A 109 -3.67 -1.64 4.91
CA ALA A 109 -5.13 -1.53 4.90
C ALA A 109 -5.64 -0.85 3.62
N GLN A 110 -4.99 0.22 3.17
CA GLN A 110 -5.35 0.92 1.93
C GLN A 110 -5.09 0.05 0.69
N PHE A 111 -3.98 -0.69 0.66
CA PHE A 111 -3.65 -1.62 -0.41
C PHE A 111 -4.73 -2.70 -0.57
N GLY A 112 -5.16 -3.33 0.53
CA GLY A 112 -6.25 -4.31 0.50
C GLY A 112 -7.54 -3.73 -0.09
N ARG A 113 -7.92 -2.50 0.31
CA ARG A 113 -9.08 -1.80 -0.23
C ARG A 113 -8.97 -1.53 -1.74
N LEU A 114 -7.78 -1.16 -2.23
CA LEU A 114 -7.54 -0.97 -3.67
C LEU A 114 -7.63 -2.29 -4.45
N VAL A 115 -7.10 -3.38 -3.92
CA VAL A 115 -7.20 -4.71 -4.56
C VAL A 115 -8.66 -5.13 -4.70
N GLU A 116 -9.45 -4.96 -3.65
CA GLU A 116 -10.89 -5.22 -3.71
C GLU A 116 -11.62 -4.29 -4.68
N ALA A 117 -11.30 -2.99 -4.67
CA ALA A 117 -11.90 -2.02 -5.57
C ALA A 117 -11.58 -2.33 -7.04
N GLY A 118 -10.32 -2.67 -7.35
CA GLY A 118 -9.89 -3.05 -8.69
C GLY A 118 -10.64 -4.27 -9.22
N ARG A 119 -10.80 -5.30 -8.37
CA ARG A 119 -11.61 -6.49 -8.72
C ARG A 119 -13.08 -6.15 -8.96
N LYS A 120 -13.67 -5.29 -8.11
CA LYS A 120 -15.05 -4.81 -8.28
C LYS A 120 -15.24 -3.98 -9.55
N ASN A 121 -14.22 -3.24 -9.97
CA ASN A 121 -14.20 -2.46 -11.21
C ASN A 121 -13.90 -3.31 -12.46
N GLY A 122 -13.78 -4.63 -12.33
CA GLY A 122 -13.59 -5.55 -13.46
C GLY A 122 -12.14 -5.77 -13.88
N HIS A 123 -11.15 -5.24 -13.14
CA HIS A 123 -9.74 -5.58 -13.37
C HIS A 123 -9.43 -6.96 -12.79
N GLY A 124 -8.60 -7.73 -13.50
CA GLY A 124 -7.92 -8.87 -12.90
C GLY A 124 -6.84 -8.35 -11.95
N VAL A 125 -6.93 -8.63 -10.65
CA VAL A 125 -5.89 -8.23 -9.69
C VAL A 125 -5.41 -9.44 -8.90
N GLU A 126 -4.19 -9.89 -9.20
CA GLU A 126 -3.48 -10.96 -8.50
C GLU A 126 -2.35 -10.38 -7.65
N VAL A 127 -2.22 -10.87 -6.41
CA VAL A 127 -1.14 -10.48 -5.50
C VAL A 127 -0.31 -11.71 -5.19
N LYS A 128 0.98 -11.64 -5.49
CA LYS A 128 1.99 -12.69 -5.23
C LYS A 128 2.91 -12.23 -4.11
N ALA A 129 2.55 -12.58 -2.88
CA ALA A 129 3.38 -12.36 -1.68
C ALA A 129 4.51 -13.39 -1.61
N ALA A 130 5.63 -13.07 -0.96
CA ALA A 130 6.82 -13.91 -0.88
C ALA A 130 7.38 -14.34 -2.26
N HIS A 131 7.19 -13.50 -3.28
CA HIS A 131 7.66 -13.71 -4.65
C HIS A 131 8.66 -12.62 -5.04
N ARG A 132 9.95 -12.92 -4.86
CA ARG A 132 11.04 -12.07 -5.32
C ARG A 132 11.19 -12.18 -6.84
N VAL A 133 11.02 -11.07 -7.53
CA VAL A 133 11.44 -10.94 -8.93
C VAL A 133 12.96 -10.77 -8.96
N VAL A 134 13.65 -11.66 -9.68
CA VAL A 134 15.12 -11.69 -9.75
C VAL A 134 15.67 -11.06 -11.02
N ASP A 135 14.87 -10.99 -12.08
CA ASP A 135 15.27 -10.44 -13.36
C ASP A 135 14.04 -10.02 -14.18
N ILE A 136 14.24 -9.08 -15.11
CA ILE A 136 13.25 -8.64 -16.10
C ILE A 136 13.98 -8.45 -17.43
N GLU A 137 13.63 -9.27 -18.41
CA GLU A 137 14.18 -9.20 -19.76
C GLU A 137 13.11 -8.81 -20.76
N LEU A 138 13.44 -7.88 -21.66
CA LEU A 138 12.63 -7.60 -22.84
C LEU A 138 12.97 -8.62 -23.94
N ARG A 139 12.04 -9.53 -24.25
CA ARG A 139 12.25 -10.50 -25.33
C ARG A 139 11.95 -9.85 -26.68
N ARG A 140 12.76 -10.19 -27.69
CA ARG A 140 12.62 -9.62 -29.04
C ARG A 140 11.26 -9.89 -29.67
N GLU A 141 10.63 -11.00 -29.30
CA GLU A 141 9.28 -11.38 -29.75
C GLU A 141 8.14 -10.63 -29.06
N ASP A 142 8.40 -9.94 -27.94
CA ASP A 142 7.41 -9.18 -27.17
C ASP A 142 7.32 -7.69 -27.59
N ILE A 143 8.28 -7.21 -28.39
CA ILE A 143 8.26 -5.85 -28.93
C ILE A 143 7.38 -5.85 -30.18
N ARG A 144 6.23 -5.18 -30.10
CA ARG A 144 5.33 -4.94 -31.24
C ARG A 144 5.63 -3.63 -31.94
#